data_AF-A0A4Q5X201-F1
#
_entry.id   AF-A0A4Q5X201-F1
#
_cell.length_a   1.000
_cell.length_b   1.000
_cell.length_c   1.000
_cell.angle_alpha   90.00
_cell.angle_beta   90.00
_cell.angle_gamma   90.00
#
_symmetry.space_group_name_H-M   'P 1'
#
loop_
_entity.id
_entity.type
_entity.pdbx_description
1 polymer ?
#
loop_
_entity_poly.entity_id
_entity_poly.type
_entity_poly.pdbx_seq_one_letter_code
_entity_poly.pdbx_strand_id
1 'polypeptide(L)'
;MLEARPNSRACSTAFAAVSVPAFYSANPVAVGDRQCQRSMSSRTRGGVSVRHTIKHMASEATIQTISKALGEADEGPLAQIQAVVTALGEETCLSLLAETDRIEKAGGMERGDGKGRRSPGGVFFYLARQKLPKEQRAAIFNDKMPREAKPPGWEPEQKRPKESERNFPRRRVFEVNPSSSRFGSSGSPPPSRPFGAPPSSSRGQWSPPPTPPGTHVPPQLPNAIARGKAKLGILDSLGSLHPDDQYLVLLELLGDLHAVYGASADTAAPDSKVAPESKLAPEPKSTRTVAVAARAAEPEPASSEPPPSPKRKAPARKSAKSG
;
A
#
# COMPACT_ATOMS: atom_id res chain seq x y z
N MET A 1 -38.33 18.45 -59.98
CA MET A 1 -39.15 18.13 -58.80
C MET A 1 -38.31 18.38 -57.56
N LEU A 2 -38.47 19.55 -56.94
CA LEU A 2 -37.81 19.92 -55.69
C LEU A 2 -38.72 19.51 -54.53
N GLU A 3 -38.26 18.58 -53.70
CA GLU A 3 -38.91 18.28 -52.41
C GLU A 3 -38.40 19.22 -51.33
N ALA A 4 -39.30 20.09 -50.88
CA ALA A 4 -39.13 20.95 -49.73
C ALA A 4 -39.18 20.13 -48.42
N ARG A 5 -38.19 20.30 -47.56
CA ARG A 5 -38.21 19.82 -46.17
C ARG A 5 -38.47 21.00 -45.23
N PRO A 6 -39.51 20.97 -44.38
CA PRO A 6 -39.70 21.98 -43.34
C PRO A 6 -39.18 21.51 -41.97
N ASN A 7 -39.09 22.50 -41.09
CA ASN A 7 -39.09 22.43 -39.63
C ASN A 7 -37.75 22.38 -38.91
N SER A 8 -37.22 23.59 -38.76
CA SER A 8 -36.68 24.14 -37.53
C SER A 8 -37.46 23.68 -36.28
N ARG A 9 -36.76 23.04 -35.35
CA ARG A 9 -37.11 23.10 -33.93
C ARG A 9 -35.93 23.69 -33.18
N ALA A 10 -36.09 24.96 -32.82
CA ALA A 10 -35.28 25.62 -31.82
C ALA A 10 -35.46 24.90 -30.49
N CYS A 11 -34.45 24.16 -30.05
CA CYS A 11 -34.39 23.67 -28.68
C CYS A 11 -33.81 24.81 -27.84
N SER A 12 -34.70 25.60 -27.25
CA SER A 12 -34.36 26.61 -26.26
C SER A 12 -34.01 25.90 -24.96
N THR A 13 -32.73 25.63 -24.73
CA THR A 13 -32.23 25.18 -23.44
C THR A 13 -32.19 26.36 -22.49
N ALA A 14 -33.23 26.48 -21.68
CA ALA A 14 -33.24 27.33 -20.50
C ALA A 14 -32.12 26.88 -19.55
N PHE A 15 -31.05 27.66 -19.50
CA PHE A 15 -30.02 27.56 -18.47
C PHE A 15 -30.64 28.08 -17.17
N ALA A 16 -31.12 27.16 -16.32
CA ALA A 16 -31.46 27.48 -14.95
C ALA A 16 -30.16 27.88 -14.22
N ALA A 17 -29.99 29.18 -14.00
CA ALA A 17 -28.94 29.72 -13.15
C ALA A 17 -29.19 29.24 -11.71
N VAL A 18 -28.50 28.18 -11.31
CA VAL A 18 -28.40 27.78 -9.91
C VAL A 18 -27.51 28.81 -9.22
N SER A 19 -28.17 29.78 -8.58
CA SER A 19 -27.56 30.76 -7.70
C SER A 19 -26.93 30.05 -6.50
N VAL A 20 -25.61 29.88 -6.52
CA VAL A 20 -24.84 29.38 -5.37
C VAL A 20 -24.67 30.52 -4.37
N PRO A 21 -25.11 30.39 -3.11
CA PRO A 21 -24.88 31.43 -2.11
C PRO A 21 -23.38 31.52 -1.77
N ALA A 22 -22.80 32.68 -2.07
CA ALA A 22 -21.45 33.05 -1.67
C ALA A 22 -21.39 33.28 -0.16
N PHE A 23 -21.09 32.25 0.61
CA PHE A 23 -20.64 32.39 2.00
C PHE A 23 -19.16 32.81 2.01
N TYR A 24 -18.91 34.09 1.77
CA TYR A 24 -17.66 34.75 2.13
C TYR A 24 -17.66 34.94 3.65
N SER A 25 -17.06 33.99 4.37
CA SER A 25 -16.71 34.18 5.77
C SER A 25 -15.50 35.10 5.85
N ALA A 26 -15.74 36.38 6.14
CA ALA A 26 -14.70 37.35 6.43
C ALA A 26 -14.05 36.98 7.78
N ASN A 27 -12.84 36.42 7.72
CA ASN A 27 -11.98 36.33 8.91
C ASN A 27 -11.35 37.71 9.17
N PRO A 28 -11.64 38.38 10.29
CA PRO A 28 -10.96 39.60 10.64
C PRO A 28 -9.50 39.29 11.00
N VAL A 29 -8.58 39.95 10.28
CA VAL A 29 -7.15 39.97 10.57
C VAL A 29 -6.95 40.77 11.87
N ALA A 30 -6.87 40.06 12.99
CA ALA A 30 -6.45 40.65 14.26
C ALA A 30 -4.94 40.88 14.22
N VAL A 31 -4.54 42.13 13.94
CA VAL A 31 -3.18 42.63 14.15
C VAL A 31 -2.99 42.77 15.66
N GLY A 32 -2.38 41.76 16.27
CA GLY A 32 -1.99 41.76 17.67
C GLY A 32 -0.47 41.75 17.78
N ASP A 33 0.09 42.89 18.16
CA ASP A 33 1.46 43.03 18.66
C ASP A 33 1.77 41.95 19.70
N ARG A 34 2.76 41.09 19.42
CA ARG A 34 3.32 40.18 20.43
C ARG A 34 4.82 40.40 20.56
N GLN A 35 5.07 41.25 21.54
CA GLN A 35 6.31 41.43 22.28
C GLN A 35 6.93 40.08 22.69
N CYS A 36 8.25 40.01 22.53
CA CYS A 36 9.12 38.98 23.07
C CYS A 36 8.80 38.66 24.53
N GLN A 37 8.46 37.41 24.82
CA GLN A 37 9.01 36.74 26.01
C GLN A 37 9.49 35.35 25.66
N ARG A 38 10.80 35.20 25.77
CA ARG A 38 11.50 33.94 25.99
C ARG A 38 10.86 33.25 27.20
N SER A 39 10.17 32.13 26.99
CA SER A 39 9.92 31.17 28.06
C SER A 39 10.38 29.80 27.61
N MET A 40 11.43 29.34 28.29
CA MET A 40 11.96 27.99 28.24
C MET A 40 10.88 27.03 28.78
N SER A 41 10.03 26.49 27.91
CA SER A 41 9.09 25.43 28.27
C SER A 41 9.55 24.12 27.64
N SER A 42 10.13 23.28 28.50
CA SER A 42 10.10 21.83 28.50
C SER A 42 9.80 21.15 27.16
N ARG A 43 10.85 20.50 26.61
CA ARG A 43 10.75 19.43 25.62
C ARG A 43 9.78 18.36 26.11
N THR A 44 8.49 18.51 25.84
CA THR A 44 7.54 17.41 25.87
C THR A 44 7.98 16.46 24.76
N ARG A 45 8.63 15.36 25.15
CA ARG A 45 8.84 14.21 24.28
C ARG A 45 7.48 13.88 23.69
N GLY A 46 7.31 14.17 22.41
CA GLY A 46 6.09 13.89 21.66
C GLY A 46 5.78 12.42 21.86
N GLY A 47 4.73 12.16 22.63
CA GLY A 47 4.12 10.84 22.68
C GLY A 47 3.76 10.50 21.25
N VAL A 48 4.52 9.58 20.66
CA VAL A 48 4.17 8.97 19.40
C VAL A 48 2.82 8.34 19.65
N SER A 49 1.76 9.03 19.21
CA SER A 49 0.42 8.50 19.25
C SER A 49 0.41 7.35 18.26
N VAL A 50 0.83 6.18 18.73
CA VAL A 50 0.64 4.91 18.05
C VAL A 50 -0.85 4.65 18.15
N ARG A 51 -1.63 5.42 17.39
CA ARG A 51 -2.97 5.02 16.99
C ARG A 51 -2.74 3.73 16.23
N HIS A 52 -2.88 2.62 16.96
CA HIS A 52 -2.97 1.30 16.38
C HIS A 52 -4.04 1.40 15.32
N THR A 53 -3.58 1.49 14.08
CA THR A 53 -4.41 1.36 12.90
C THR A 53 -5.07 0.02 13.08
N ILE A 54 -6.37 0.02 13.37
CA ILE A 54 -7.21 -1.14 13.10
C ILE A 54 -6.86 -1.48 11.67
N LYS A 55 -6.11 -2.58 11.48
CA LYS A 55 -5.79 -3.11 10.17
C LYS A 55 -7.14 -3.57 9.65
N HIS A 56 -7.90 -2.65 9.05
CA HIS A 56 -9.04 -3.00 8.25
C HIS A 56 -8.48 -3.97 7.24
N MET A 57 -8.82 -5.24 7.42
CA MET A 57 -8.62 -6.27 6.41
C MET A 57 -9.37 -5.74 5.21
N ALA A 58 -8.62 -5.14 4.27
CA ALA A 58 -9.18 -4.66 3.03
C ALA A 58 -9.90 -5.85 2.41
N SER A 59 -11.22 -5.77 2.32
CA SER A 59 -12.00 -6.88 1.80
C SER A 59 -11.55 -7.16 0.38
N GLU A 60 -11.09 -8.39 0.13
CA GLU A 60 -10.67 -8.82 -1.21
C GLU A 60 -11.79 -8.59 -2.23
N ALA A 61 -13.04 -8.71 -1.80
CA ALA A 61 -14.23 -8.40 -2.58
C ALA A 61 -14.24 -6.94 -3.08
N THR A 62 -13.85 -5.97 -2.26
CA THR A 62 -13.77 -4.55 -2.67
C THR A 62 -12.65 -4.35 -3.69
N ILE A 63 -11.48 -4.97 -3.48
CA ILE A 63 -10.35 -4.89 -4.41
C ILE A 63 -10.75 -5.45 -5.79
N GLN A 64 -11.40 -6.61 -5.82
CA GLN A 64 -11.90 -7.24 -7.05
C GLN A 64 -12.99 -6.41 -7.74
N THR A 65 -13.86 -5.76 -6.96
CA THR A 65 -14.90 -4.88 -7.50
C THR A 65 -14.27 -3.67 -8.18
N ILE A 66 -13.29 -3.03 -7.54
CA ILE A 66 -12.58 -1.87 -8.10
C ILE A 66 -11.78 -2.28 -9.33
N SER A 67 -11.01 -3.37 -9.27
CA SER A 67 -10.19 -3.81 -10.42
C SER A 67 -11.04 -4.14 -11.64
N LYS A 68 -12.16 -4.84 -11.44
CA LYS A 68 -13.12 -5.16 -12.50
C LYS A 68 -13.78 -3.91 -13.09
N ALA A 69 -14.12 -2.93 -12.26
CA ALA A 69 -14.73 -1.68 -12.71
C ALA A 69 -13.73 -0.82 -13.52
N LEU A 70 -12.45 -0.79 -13.11
CA LEU A 70 -11.40 -0.05 -13.82
C LEU A 70 -10.88 -0.80 -15.06
N GLY A 71 -11.15 -2.10 -15.18
CA GLY A 71 -10.65 -2.95 -16.27
C GLY A 71 -9.18 -3.32 -16.12
N GLU A 72 -8.65 -3.28 -14.90
CA GLU A 72 -7.24 -3.55 -14.58
C GLU A 72 -7.12 -5.02 -14.12
N ALA A 73 -6.41 -5.84 -14.89
CA ALA A 73 -6.19 -7.26 -14.57
C ALA A 73 -4.72 -7.56 -14.21
N ASP A 74 -3.83 -6.59 -14.40
CA ASP A 74 -2.40 -6.76 -14.19
C ASP A 74 -2.05 -6.76 -12.69
N GLU A 75 -1.07 -7.59 -12.28
CA GLU A 75 -0.66 -7.73 -10.88
C GLU A 75 -0.14 -6.40 -10.27
N GLY A 76 0.52 -5.56 -11.07
CA GLY A 76 1.06 -4.28 -10.62
C GLY A 76 -0.02 -3.29 -10.17
N PRO A 77 -0.97 -2.91 -11.04
CA PRO A 77 -2.14 -2.11 -10.68
C PRO A 77 -2.98 -2.73 -9.55
N LEU A 78 -3.15 -4.05 -9.52
CA LEU A 78 -3.88 -4.74 -8.44
C LEU A 78 -3.23 -4.52 -7.07
N ALA A 79 -1.92 -4.69 -6.97
CA ALA A 79 -1.17 -4.42 -5.74
C ALA A 79 -1.26 -2.94 -5.33
N GLN A 80 -1.26 -2.01 -6.29
CA GLN A 80 -1.48 -0.60 -6.01
C GLN A 80 -2.89 -0.31 -5.49
N ILE A 81 -3.93 -0.91 -6.08
CA ILE A 81 -5.32 -0.78 -5.60
C ILE A 81 -5.43 -1.30 -4.16
N GLN A 82 -4.88 -2.49 -3.89
CA GLN A 82 -4.85 -3.07 -2.54
C GLN A 82 -4.21 -2.11 -1.54
N ALA A 83 -3.04 -1.55 -1.86
CA ALA A 83 -2.34 -0.62 -0.97
C ALA A 83 -3.12 0.68 -0.73
N VAL A 84 -3.83 1.19 -1.75
CA VAL A 84 -4.71 2.36 -1.60
C VAL A 84 -5.91 2.04 -0.70
N VAL A 85 -6.54 0.88 -0.85
CA VAL A 85 -7.69 0.45 -0.01
C VAL A 85 -7.25 0.26 1.44
N THR A 86 -6.09 -0.35 1.69
CA THR A 86 -5.53 -0.47 3.05
C THR A 86 -5.23 0.89 3.69
N ALA A 87 -4.83 1.89 2.90
CA ALA A 87 -4.45 3.21 3.40
C ALA A 87 -5.64 4.16 3.66
N LEU A 88 -6.65 4.16 2.77
CA LEU A 88 -7.80 5.08 2.83
C LEU A 88 -9.08 4.44 3.40
N GLY A 89 -9.16 3.11 3.40
CA GLY A 89 -10.37 2.35 3.73
C GLY A 89 -11.30 2.12 2.54
N GLU A 90 -12.16 1.11 2.67
CA GLU A 90 -13.04 0.61 1.61
C GLU A 90 -14.08 1.65 1.17
N GLU A 91 -14.78 2.28 2.12
CA GLU A 91 -15.82 3.27 1.84
C GLU A 91 -15.28 4.44 1.01
N THR A 92 -14.09 4.94 1.37
CA THR A 92 -13.42 6.02 0.66
C THR A 92 -13.09 5.59 -0.78
N CYS A 93 -12.57 4.38 -0.97
CA CYS A 93 -12.23 3.87 -2.29
C CYS A 93 -13.46 3.65 -3.18
N LEU A 94 -14.58 3.17 -2.63
CA LEU A 94 -15.85 3.05 -3.37
C LEU A 94 -16.40 4.43 -3.76
N SER A 95 -16.30 5.43 -2.88
CA SER A 95 -16.66 6.81 -3.22
C SER A 95 -15.79 7.38 -4.34
N LEU A 96 -14.48 7.08 -4.34
CA LEU A 96 -13.56 7.49 -5.40
C LEU A 96 -13.87 6.81 -6.74
N LEU A 97 -14.30 5.55 -6.72
CA LEU A 97 -14.74 4.84 -7.91
C LEU A 97 -15.99 5.51 -8.51
N ALA A 98 -16.99 5.84 -7.68
CA ALA A 98 -18.18 6.57 -8.13
C ALA A 98 -17.85 7.97 -8.68
N GLU A 99 -16.87 8.66 -8.10
CA GLU A 99 -16.38 9.95 -8.61
C GLU A 99 -15.65 9.79 -9.95
N THR A 100 -14.85 8.73 -10.10
CA THR A 100 -14.17 8.38 -11.36
C THR A 100 -15.19 8.17 -12.49
N ASP A 101 -16.26 7.40 -12.24
CA ASP A 101 -17.33 7.17 -13.21
C ASP A 101 -18.04 8.47 -13.63
N ARG A 102 -18.22 9.41 -12.69
CA ARG A 102 -18.81 10.73 -12.99
C ARG A 102 -17.88 11.54 -13.90
N ILE A 103 -16.58 11.54 -13.62
CA ILE A 103 -15.58 12.26 -14.43
C ILE A 103 -15.50 11.66 -15.84
N GLU A 104 -15.47 10.33 -15.96
CA GLU A 104 -15.45 9.65 -17.25
C GLU A 104 -16.70 9.96 -18.08
N LYS A 105 -17.89 9.94 -17.46
CA LYS A 105 -19.16 10.35 -18.10
C LYS A 105 -19.16 11.83 -18.52
N ALA A 106 -18.48 12.69 -17.78
CA ALA A 106 -18.30 14.11 -18.12
C ALA A 106 -17.27 14.37 -19.22
N GLY A 107 -16.63 13.32 -19.76
CA GLY A 107 -15.62 13.43 -20.81
C GLY A 107 -14.19 13.15 -20.35
N GLY A 108 -13.98 12.63 -19.15
CA GLY A 108 -12.68 12.24 -18.61
C GLY A 108 -11.80 13.42 -18.18
N MET A 109 -10.60 13.11 -17.70
CA MET A 109 -9.61 14.11 -17.26
C MET A 109 -8.44 14.18 -18.24
N GLU A 110 -7.98 15.37 -18.60
CA GLU A 110 -6.80 15.53 -19.46
C GLU A 110 -5.50 15.13 -18.74
N ARG A 111 -4.56 14.57 -19.50
CA ARG A 111 -3.20 14.30 -19.00
C ARG A 111 -2.44 15.62 -18.91
N GLY A 112 -1.58 15.76 -17.89
CA GLY A 112 -0.77 16.98 -17.72
C GLY A 112 0.13 17.30 -18.91
N ASP A 113 0.46 16.30 -19.73
CA ASP A 113 1.25 16.46 -20.94
C ASP A 113 0.44 17.00 -22.14
N GLY A 114 -0.87 17.19 -22.01
CA GLY A 114 -1.79 17.61 -23.09
C GLY A 114 -2.01 16.57 -24.20
N LYS A 115 -1.33 15.42 -24.14
CA LYS A 115 -1.36 14.36 -25.17
C LYS A 115 -2.59 13.43 -25.09
N GLY A 116 -3.73 13.96 -24.64
CA GLY A 116 -5.00 13.23 -24.57
C GLY A 116 -5.53 13.01 -23.15
N ARG A 117 -6.57 12.18 -23.04
CA ARG A 117 -7.31 11.89 -21.81
C ARG A 117 -6.62 10.79 -20.99
N ARG A 118 -6.77 10.85 -19.66
CA ARG A 118 -6.37 9.78 -18.74
C ARG A 118 -7.33 8.60 -18.92
N SER A 119 -6.83 7.39 -18.65
CA SER A 119 -7.69 6.21 -18.53
C SER A 119 -8.51 6.28 -17.23
N PRO A 120 -9.64 5.55 -17.12
CA PRO A 120 -10.40 5.46 -15.88
C PRO A 120 -9.53 5.08 -14.68
N GLY A 121 -8.66 4.07 -14.83
CA GLY A 121 -7.66 3.72 -13.80
C GLY A 121 -6.72 4.88 -13.45
N GLY A 122 -6.23 5.61 -14.45
CA GLY A 122 -5.39 6.79 -14.24
C GLY A 122 -6.10 7.97 -13.56
N VAL A 123 -7.41 8.11 -13.74
CA VAL A 123 -8.27 9.10 -13.04
C VAL A 123 -8.44 8.67 -11.59
N PHE A 124 -8.77 7.39 -11.33
CA PHE A 124 -8.90 6.84 -9.98
C PHE A 124 -7.62 7.06 -9.16
N PHE A 125 -6.45 6.68 -9.70
CA PHE A 125 -5.18 6.88 -8.99
C PHE A 125 -4.83 8.36 -8.81
N TYR A 126 -5.25 9.24 -9.73
CA TYR A 126 -5.07 10.68 -9.55
C TYR A 126 -5.88 11.20 -8.35
N LEU A 127 -7.15 10.83 -8.23
CA LEU A 127 -8.00 11.22 -7.10
C LEU A 127 -7.49 10.62 -5.78
N ALA A 128 -7.11 9.33 -5.78
CA ALA A 128 -6.54 8.65 -4.63
C ALA A 128 -5.28 9.37 -4.10
N ARG A 129 -4.38 9.80 -5.00
CA ARG A 129 -3.20 10.59 -4.62
C ARG A 129 -3.55 11.87 -3.89
N GLN A 130 -4.63 12.56 -4.29
CA GLN A 130 -5.05 13.82 -3.63
C GLN A 130 -5.58 13.59 -2.21
N LYS A 131 -6.23 12.45 -1.96
CA LYS A 131 -6.78 12.09 -0.64
C LYS A 131 -5.73 11.51 0.30
N LEU A 132 -4.70 10.84 -0.23
CA LEU A 132 -3.63 10.22 0.56
C LEU A 132 -2.70 11.25 1.21
N PRO A 133 -2.29 11.04 2.48
CA PRO A 133 -1.22 11.81 3.10
C PRO A 133 0.11 11.56 2.38
N LYS A 134 1.01 12.56 2.45
CA LYS A 134 2.27 12.56 1.69
C LYS A 134 3.15 11.33 1.98
N GLU A 135 3.16 10.87 3.23
CA GLU A 135 3.94 9.70 3.67
C GLU A 135 3.45 8.42 3.00
N GLN A 136 2.14 8.16 3.02
CA GLN A 136 1.55 6.99 2.38
C GLN A 136 1.63 7.06 0.85
N ARG A 137 1.53 8.27 0.27
CA ARG A 137 1.69 8.45 -1.18
C ARG A 137 3.08 8.00 -1.66
N ALA A 138 4.13 8.35 -0.92
CA ALA A 138 5.49 7.93 -1.25
C ALA A 138 5.66 6.40 -1.15
N ALA A 139 5.05 5.78 -0.14
CA ALA A 139 5.10 4.34 0.05
C ALA A 139 4.37 3.56 -1.07
N ILE A 140 3.20 4.05 -1.52
CA ILE A 140 2.37 3.34 -2.51
C ILE A 140 2.86 3.57 -3.94
N PHE A 141 3.18 4.82 -4.29
CA PHE A 141 3.46 5.19 -5.68
C PHE A 141 4.96 5.23 -6.02
N ASN A 142 5.84 4.94 -5.04
CA ASN A 142 7.27 5.21 -5.14
C ASN A 142 7.55 6.63 -5.66
N ASP A 143 6.64 7.57 -5.37
CA ASP A 143 6.83 8.98 -5.68
C ASP A 143 8.09 9.37 -4.91
N LYS A 144 9.20 9.60 -5.63
CA LYS A 144 10.47 10.03 -5.04
C LYS A 144 10.11 11.18 -4.10
N MET A 145 10.20 10.95 -2.78
CA MET A 145 9.88 11.98 -1.79
C MET A 145 10.53 13.25 -2.30
N PRO A 146 9.77 14.36 -2.46
CA PRO A 146 10.30 15.61 -2.97
C PRO A 146 11.59 15.85 -2.20
N ARG A 147 12.71 15.68 -2.90
CA ARG A 147 14.02 15.73 -2.27
C ARG A 147 14.01 17.07 -1.56
N GLU A 148 14.13 17.06 -0.24
CA GLU A 148 13.98 18.27 0.58
C GLU A 148 14.65 19.41 -0.18
N ALA A 149 13.86 20.46 -0.48
CA ALA A 149 14.32 21.54 -1.33
C ALA A 149 15.67 21.94 -0.78
N LYS A 150 16.71 21.68 -1.59
CA LYS A 150 18.11 21.86 -1.16
C LYS A 150 18.16 23.23 -0.48
N PRO A 151 18.62 23.30 0.78
CA PRO A 151 18.50 24.51 1.57
C PRO A 151 19.03 25.68 0.72
N PRO A 152 18.34 26.83 0.67
CA PRO A 152 18.77 27.99 -0.12
C PRO A 152 20.16 28.40 0.36
N GLY A 153 21.20 27.98 -0.37
CA GLY A 153 22.60 28.01 0.08
C GLY A 153 23.39 26.73 -0.21
N TRP A 154 22.75 25.62 -0.60
CA TRP A 154 23.42 24.54 -1.31
C TRP A 154 23.72 25.05 -2.72
N GLU A 155 24.84 25.75 -2.86
CA GLU A 155 25.47 25.97 -4.14
C GLU A 155 25.75 24.57 -4.70
N PRO A 156 25.14 24.16 -5.84
CA PRO A 156 25.44 22.87 -6.43
C PRO A 156 26.91 22.93 -6.79
N GLU A 157 27.76 22.35 -5.92
CA GLU A 157 29.20 22.26 -6.09
C GLU A 157 29.46 22.02 -7.56
N GLN A 158 29.93 23.09 -8.22
CA GLN A 158 29.94 23.20 -9.67
C GLN A 158 30.48 21.89 -10.17
N LYS A 159 29.67 21.15 -10.93
CA LYS A 159 30.03 19.84 -11.48
C LYS A 159 31.46 19.96 -11.97
N ARG A 160 32.42 19.47 -11.17
CA ARG A 160 33.81 19.39 -11.60
C ARG A 160 33.72 18.65 -12.92
N PRO A 161 34.16 19.27 -14.03
CA PRO A 161 34.00 18.67 -15.34
C PRO A 161 34.52 17.23 -15.26
N LYS A 162 33.72 16.27 -15.72
CA LYS A 162 34.03 14.82 -15.72
C LYS A 162 35.34 14.47 -16.45
N GLU A 163 36.03 15.46 -16.98
CA GLU A 163 37.34 15.36 -17.58
C GLU A 163 38.46 15.19 -16.54
N SER A 164 38.30 15.67 -15.29
CA SER A 164 39.34 15.54 -14.26
C SER A 164 39.41 14.16 -13.58
N GLU A 165 38.39 13.30 -13.73
CA GLU A 165 38.42 11.94 -13.16
C GLU A 165 39.25 10.95 -13.98
N ARG A 166 39.61 11.28 -15.24
CA ARG A 166 40.54 10.45 -16.03
C ARG A 166 42.00 10.61 -15.61
N ASN A 167 42.31 11.56 -14.72
CA ASN A 167 43.69 11.88 -14.36
C ASN A 167 44.03 11.63 -12.89
N PHE A 168 43.25 10.81 -12.18
CA PHE A 168 43.74 10.23 -10.93
C PHE A 168 44.80 9.18 -11.28
N PRO A 169 46.08 9.38 -10.92
CA PRO A 169 47.10 8.36 -11.10
C PRO A 169 46.62 7.14 -10.32
N ARG A 170 46.24 6.08 -11.05
CA ARG A 170 46.00 4.77 -10.48
C ARG A 170 47.23 4.44 -9.65
N ARG A 171 47.10 4.56 -8.32
CA ARG A 171 48.04 4.01 -7.36
C ARG A 171 48.30 2.60 -7.86
N ARG A 172 49.54 2.35 -8.30
CA ARG A 172 50.03 1.03 -8.66
C ARG A 172 49.91 0.18 -7.41
N VAL A 173 48.75 -0.46 -7.26
CA VAL A 173 48.65 -1.71 -6.53
C VAL A 173 49.60 -2.63 -7.29
N PHE A 174 50.65 -3.07 -6.61
CA PHE A 174 51.55 -4.10 -7.12
C PHE A 174 50.70 -5.34 -7.42
N GLU A 175 50.30 -5.46 -8.68
CA GLU A 175 49.71 -6.67 -9.22
C GLU A 175 50.88 -7.65 -9.34
N VAL A 176 51.05 -8.46 -8.28
CA VAL A 176 51.85 -9.67 -8.32
C VAL A 176 51.20 -10.54 -9.40
N ASN A 177 51.93 -10.65 -10.50
CA ASN A 177 51.52 -11.31 -11.73
C ASN A 177 52.11 -12.72 -11.69
N PRO A 178 51.40 -13.78 -11.23
CA PRO A 178 51.83 -15.14 -11.49
C PRO A 178 51.51 -15.46 -12.95
N SER A 179 52.55 -15.34 -13.78
CA SER A 179 52.83 -16.28 -14.86
C SER A 179 51.69 -16.63 -15.82
N SER A 180 51.66 -15.91 -16.92
CA SER A 180 51.64 -16.44 -18.29
C SER A 180 51.28 -17.94 -18.48
N SER A 181 50.13 -18.19 -19.11
CA SER A 181 50.05 -19.08 -20.27
C SER A 181 49.24 -18.37 -21.37
N ARG A 182 49.93 -17.68 -22.27
CA ARG A 182 49.95 -17.99 -23.71
C ARG A 182 49.00 -19.14 -24.08
N PHE A 183 47.92 -18.84 -24.80
CA PHE A 183 47.63 -19.44 -26.09
C PHE A 183 46.63 -18.54 -26.82
N GLY A 184 47.07 -17.94 -27.92
CA GLY A 184 46.18 -17.23 -28.82
C GLY A 184 45.31 -18.22 -29.59
N SER A 185 44.13 -17.77 -30.01
CA SER A 185 43.63 -18.10 -31.34
C SER A 185 42.48 -17.18 -31.69
N SER A 186 42.70 -16.48 -32.79
CA SER A 186 41.67 -15.99 -33.71
C SER A 186 40.55 -16.99 -33.96
N GLY A 187 39.33 -16.47 -34.07
CA GLY A 187 38.31 -16.93 -35.02
C GLY A 187 37.63 -18.28 -34.75
N SER A 188 36.48 -18.25 -34.08
CA SER A 188 35.22 -18.86 -34.55
C SER A 188 34.10 -18.69 -33.51
N PRO A 189 32.84 -18.47 -33.93
CA PRO A 189 31.70 -18.48 -33.02
C PRO A 189 31.46 -19.90 -32.49
N PRO A 190 31.10 -20.09 -31.20
CA PRO A 190 30.82 -21.42 -30.68
C PRO A 190 29.51 -21.97 -31.27
N PRO A 191 29.44 -23.25 -31.64
CA PRO A 191 28.21 -23.89 -32.03
C PRO A 191 27.24 -23.95 -30.85
N SER A 192 25.97 -23.66 -31.17
CA SER A 192 24.78 -23.89 -30.38
C SER A 192 24.84 -25.20 -29.59
N ARG A 193 24.93 -25.08 -28.27
CA ARG A 193 24.76 -26.20 -27.34
C ARG A 193 23.27 -26.59 -27.29
N PRO A 194 22.92 -27.88 -27.39
CA PRO A 194 21.55 -28.34 -27.23
C PRO A 194 21.09 -28.13 -25.78
N PHE A 195 19.91 -27.53 -25.64
CA PHE A 195 19.11 -27.52 -24.42
C PHE A 195 18.83 -28.96 -23.99
N GLY A 196 19.41 -29.42 -22.89
CA GLY A 196 19.09 -30.75 -22.38
C GLY A 196 20.07 -31.29 -21.34
N ALA A 197 20.05 -30.73 -20.14
CA ALA A 197 20.23 -31.47 -18.87
C ALA A 197 20.24 -30.45 -17.71
N PRO A 198 19.43 -30.63 -16.64
CA PRO A 198 19.63 -29.89 -15.41
C PRO A 198 20.99 -30.27 -14.82
N PRO A 199 21.80 -29.31 -14.33
CA PRO A 199 23.02 -29.66 -13.61
C PRO A 199 22.61 -30.46 -12.37
N SER A 200 23.02 -31.73 -12.33
CA SER A 200 22.93 -32.49 -11.09
C SER A 200 23.77 -31.77 -10.06
N SER A 201 23.07 -31.19 -9.09
CA SER A 201 23.65 -30.63 -7.88
C SER A 201 24.26 -31.77 -7.06
N SER A 202 25.42 -32.26 -7.48
CA SER A 202 26.39 -32.90 -6.60
C SER A 202 26.93 -31.81 -5.68
N ARG A 203 26.09 -31.40 -4.72
CA ARG A 203 26.45 -30.58 -3.58
C ARG A 203 27.46 -31.41 -2.80
N GLY A 204 28.74 -31.20 -3.10
CA GLY A 204 29.84 -31.88 -2.45
C GLY A 204 29.62 -31.85 -0.95
N GLN A 205 29.70 -33.04 -0.35
CA GLN A 205 29.58 -33.25 1.07
C GLN A 205 30.70 -32.47 1.75
N TRP A 206 30.37 -31.24 2.17
CA TRP A 206 31.31 -30.35 2.82
C TRP A 206 31.52 -30.86 4.24
N SER A 207 32.56 -31.67 4.44
CA SER A 207 33.00 -32.07 5.77
C SER A 207 33.67 -30.86 6.43
N PRO A 208 33.15 -30.34 7.56
CA PRO A 208 33.78 -29.23 8.23
C PRO A 208 35.20 -29.63 8.69
N PRO A 209 36.19 -28.72 8.62
CA PRO A 209 37.55 -29.01 9.05
C PRO A 209 37.60 -29.38 10.54
N PRO A 210 38.54 -30.25 10.97
CA PRO A 210 38.69 -30.61 12.37
C PRO A 210 38.98 -29.37 13.21
N THR A 211 38.20 -29.18 14.27
CA THR A 211 38.38 -28.05 15.19
C THR A 211 39.74 -28.15 15.89
N PRO A 212 40.53 -27.07 15.93
CA PRO A 212 41.86 -27.09 16.56
C PRO A 212 41.75 -27.39 18.07
N PRO A 213 42.69 -28.15 18.65
CA PRO A 213 42.71 -28.45 20.07
C PRO A 213 42.88 -27.16 20.88
N GLY A 214 41.95 -26.88 21.81
CA GLY A 214 42.02 -25.75 22.74
C GLY A 214 40.93 -24.68 22.61
N THR A 215 40.00 -24.79 21.65
CA THR A 215 38.84 -23.88 21.61
C THR A 215 37.84 -24.24 22.71
N HIS A 216 37.79 -23.41 23.75
CA HIS A 216 36.80 -23.47 24.82
C HIS A 216 35.40 -23.19 24.24
N VAL A 217 34.66 -24.24 23.91
CA VAL A 217 33.25 -24.14 23.52
C VAL A 217 32.45 -23.80 24.79
N PRO A 218 31.81 -22.62 24.87
CA PRO A 218 31.05 -22.26 26.06
C PRO A 218 29.92 -23.28 26.27
N PRO A 219 29.67 -23.75 27.51
CA PRO A 219 28.74 -24.84 27.79
C PRO A 219 27.29 -24.55 27.37
N GLN A 220 26.95 -23.29 27.07
CA GLN A 220 25.63 -22.88 26.58
C GLN A 220 25.46 -23.02 25.06
N LEU A 221 26.55 -23.14 24.29
CA LEU A 221 26.50 -23.19 22.82
C LEU A 221 25.74 -24.41 22.28
N PRO A 222 25.91 -25.63 22.82
CA PRO A 222 25.17 -26.80 22.33
C PRO A 222 23.65 -26.62 22.46
N ASN A 223 23.19 -26.07 23.60
CA ASN A 223 21.78 -25.79 23.84
C ASN A 223 21.24 -24.69 22.92
N ALA A 224 22.02 -23.64 22.66
CA ALA A 224 21.64 -22.59 21.72
C ALA A 224 21.52 -23.11 20.28
N ILE A 225 22.44 -23.98 19.85
CA ILE A 225 22.39 -24.62 18.52
C ILE A 225 21.18 -25.54 18.41
N ALA A 226 20.89 -26.34 19.44
CA ALA A 226 19.71 -27.21 19.47
C ALA A 226 18.41 -26.38 19.36
N ARG A 227 18.30 -25.28 20.11
CA ARG A 227 17.16 -24.34 20.01
C ARG A 227 17.06 -23.69 18.63
N GLY A 228 18.19 -23.30 18.04
CA GLY A 228 18.24 -22.73 16.69
C GLY A 228 17.74 -23.71 15.62
N LYS A 229 18.17 -24.97 15.68
CA LYS A 229 17.72 -26.02 14.76
C LYS A 229 16.23 -26.31 14.91
N ALA A 230 15.73 -26.42 16.15
CA ALA A 230 14.31 -26.61 16.42
C ALA A 230 13.48 -25.45 15.84
N LYS A 231 13.93 -24.19 16.04
CA LYS A 231 13.25 -23.00 15.50
C LYS A 231 13.18 -23.02 13.97
N LEU A 232 14.27 -23.40 13.29
CA LEU A 232 14.29 -23.50 11.84
C LEU A 232 13.33 -24.59 11.33
N GLY A 233 13.27 -25.76 11.97
CA GLY A 233 12.32 -26.81 11.60
C GLY A 233 10.85 -26.39 11.77
N ILE A 234 10.55 -25.63 12.82
CA ILE A 234 9.20 -25.06 13.04
C ILE A 234 8.86 -24.05 11.94
N LEU A 235 9.79 -23.14 11.60
CA LEU A 235 9.57 -22.15 10.55
C LEU A 235 9.37 -22.79 9.17
N ASP A 236 10.11 -23.85 8.86
CA ASP A 236 9.96 -24.60 7.60
C ASP A 236 8.58 -25.29 7.54
N SER A 237 8.16 -25.91 8.65
CA SER A 237 6.85 -26.55 8.75
C SER A 237 5.70 -25.53 8.63
N LEU A 238 5.80 -24.39 9.33
CA LEU A 238 4.82 -23.30 9.25
C LEU A 238 4.76 -22.68 7.84
N GLY A 239 5.90 -22.51 7.18
CA GLY A 239 5.97 -21.95 5.84
C GLY A 239 5.27 -22.80 4.77
N SER A 240 5.08 -24.10 5.02
CA SER A 240 4.39 -25.03 4.12
C SER A 240 2.86 -25.01 4.26
N LEU A 241 2.32 -24.44 5.35
CA LEU A 241 0.88 -24.37 5.62
C LEU A 241 0.22 -23.18 4.92
N HIS A 242 -1.09 -23.29 4.65
CA HIS A 242 -1.90 -22.16 4.20
C HIS A 242 -1.88 -21.04 5.26
N PRO A 243 -1.87 -19.74 4.90
CA PRO A 243 -1.81 -18.64 5.86
C PRO A 243 -2.89 -18.69 6.96
N ASP A 244 -4.09 -19.19 6.64
CA ASP A 244 -5.17 -19.34 7.63
C ASP A 244 -4.84 -20.43 8.67
N ASP A 245 -4.26 -21.54 8.24
CA ASP A 245 -3.84 -22.63 9.13
C ASP A 245 -2.66 -22.21 10.01
N GLN A 246 -1.74 -21.40 9.47
CA GLN A 246 -0.65 -20.81 10.27
C GLN A 246 -1.21 -19.96 11.42
N TYR A 247 -2.30 -19.22 11.18
CA TYR A 247 -2.94 -18.39 12.20
C TYR A 247 -3.63 -19.24 13.27
N LEU A 248 -4.30 -20.33 12.89
CA LEU A 248 -4.93 -21.26 13.84
C LEU A 248 -3.90 -21.92 14.77
N VAL A 249 -2.78 -22.40 14.22
CA VAL A 249 -1.67 -22.97 15.01
C VAL A 249 -1.10 -21.94 15.98
N LEU A 250 -0.99 -20.67 15.56
CA LEU A 250 -0.50 -19.60 16.43
C LEU A 250 -1.47 -19.29 17.58
N LEU A 251 -2.78 -19.31 17.32
CA LEU A 251 -3.81 -19.12 18.35
C LEU A 251 -3.82 -20.26 19.37
N GLU A 252 -3.68 -21.50 18.92
CA GLU A 252 -3.60 -22.68 19.79
C GLU A 252 -2.37 -22.59 20.71
N LEU A 253 -1.19 -22.30 20.15
CA LEU A 253 0.05 -22.09 20.92
C LEU A 253 -0.07 -20.95 21.93
N LEU A 254 -0.76 -19.86 21.57
CA LEU A 254 -0.98 -18.74 22.49
C LEU A 254 -1.95 -19.13 23.63
N GLY A 255 -2.95 -19.95 23.34
CA GLY A 255 -3.85 -20.53 24.33
C GLY A 255 -3.12 -21.42 25.34
N ASP A 256 -2.26 -22.32 24.86
CA ASP A 256 -1.43 -23.19 25.69
C ASP A 256 -0.47 -22.39 26.57
N LEU A 257 0.15 -21.36 26.01
CA LEU A 257 1.05 -20.48 26.76
C LEU A 257 0.29 -19.70 27.84
N HIS A 258 -0.95 -19.26 27.54
CA HIS A 258 -1.81 -18.65 28.55
C HIS A 258 -2.27 -19.65 29.62
N ALA A 259 -2.50 -20.92 29.28
CA ALA A 259 -2.83 -21.94 30.27
C ALA A 259 -1.65 -22.21 31.23
N VAL A 260 -0.43 -22.23 30.72
CA VAL A 260 0.79 -22.47 31.52
C VAL A 260 1.18 -21.26 32.37
N TYR A 261 1.09 -20.05 31.82
CA TYR A 261 1.62 -18.83 32.47
C TYR A 261 0.54 -17.86 32.95
N GLY A 262 -0.62 -17.82 32.29
CA GLY A 262 -1.71 -16.88 32.58
C GLY A 262 -2.44 -17.17 33.91
N ALA A 263 -2.45 -18.42 34.37
CA ALA A 263 -3.03 -18.78 35.68
C ALA A 263 -2.28 -18.15 36.88
N SER A 264 -1.06 -17.64 36.68
CA SER A 264 -0.25 -17.03 37.75
C SER A 264 -0.51 -15.53 37.97
N ALA A 265 -1.21 -14.85 37.06
CA ALA A 265 -1.39 -13.40 37.14
C ALA A 265 -2.50 -12.99 38.12
N ASP A 266 -3.54 -13.81 38.30
CA ASP A 266 -4.71 -13.43 39.11
C ASP A 266 -4.58 -13.73 40.61
N THR A 267 -3.53 -14.43 41.04
CA THR A 267 -3.26 -14.68 42.48
C THR A 267 -2.29 -13.67 43.10
N ALA A 268 -1.71 -12.77 42.30
CA ALA A 268 -0.96 -11.62 42.80
C ALA A 268 -1.91 -10.43 43.06
N ALA A 269 -2.96 -10.64 43.85
CA ALA A 269 -3.67 -9.51 44.45
C ALA A 269 -2.66 -8.76 45.34
N PRO A 270 -2.39 -7.47 45.10
CA PRO A 270 -1.63 -6.68 46.05
C PRO A 270 -2.43 -6.66 47.35
N ASP A 271 -1.80 -7.09 48.43
CA ASP A 271 -2.31 -7.08 49.79
C ASP A 271 -2.55 -5.62 50.21
N SER A 272 -3.63 -5.03 49.70
CA SER A 272 -4.05 -3.66 49.98
C SER A 272 -4.75 -3.65 51.32
N LYS A 273 -3.91 -3.52 52.34
CA LYS A 273 -4.13 -2.91 53.64
C LYS A 273 -5.47 -2.16 53.74
N VAL A 274 -6.37 -2.83 54.44
CA VAL A 274 -7.58 -2.37 55.12
C VAL A 274 -7.55 -0.87 55.48
N ALA A 275 -8.54 -0.12 54.98
CA ALA A 275 -8.99 1.14 55.56
C ALA A 275 -10.54 1.13 55.63
N PRO A 276 -11.15 1.61 56.73
CA PRO A 276 -12.49 1.20 57.14
C PRO A 276 -13.64 2.00 56.53
N GLU A 277 -14.78 1.33 56.52
CA GLU A 277 -16.16 1.75 56.26
C GLU A 277 -16.54 3.19 56.62
N SER A 278 -17.17 3.88 55.66
CA SER A 278 -18.27 4.82 55.91
C SER A 278 -19.29 4.65 54.77
N LYS A 279 -20.35 3.88 54.99
CA LYS A 279 -21.72 4.30 55.35
C LYS A 279 -22.38 5.31 54.39
N LEU A 280 -23.46 4.84 53.74
CA LEU A 280 -24.70 5.53 53.32
C LEU A 280 -24.57 6.38 52.03
N ALA A 281 -25.45 6.37 51.01
CA ALA A 281 -26.78 5.81 50.74
C ALA A 281 -27.08 5.92 49.19
N PRO A 282 -28.32 5.88 48.65
CA PRO A 282 -28.74 4.86 47.68
C PRO A 282 -29.04 5.36 46.23
N GLU A 283 -29.04 4.38 45.33
CA GLU A 283 -29.56 4.33 43.95
C GLU A 283 -30.87 5.08 43.67
N PRO A 284 -31.03 5.62 42.44
CA PRO A 284 -32.32 5.62 41.77
C PRO A 284 -32.35 4.70 40.54
N LYS A 285 -33.28 3.75 40.62
CA LYS A 285 -33.77 2.87 39.55
C LYS A 285 -34.23 3.68 38.34
N SER A 286 -33.74 3.33 37.15
CA SER A 286 -34.38 3.72 35.89
C SER A 286 -34.70 2.48 35.06
N THR A 287 -35.87 1.92 35.34
CA THR A 287 -36.61 1.03 34.44
C THR A 287 -37.02 1.81 33.19
N ARG A 288 -36.57 1.39 32.01
CA ARG A 288 -37.21 1.76 30.75
C ARG A 288 -37.47 0.53 29.90
N THR A 289 -38.65 -0.02 30.13
CA THR A 289 -39.46 -0.83 29.23
C THR A 289 -39.98 0.05 28.09
N VAL A 290 -39.65 -0.28 26.84
CA VAL A 290 -40.46 0.05 25.64
C VAL A 290 -40.15 -1.05 24.63
N ALA A 291 -41.01 -2.07 24.56
CA ALA A 291 -42.16 -2.16 23.65
C ALA A 291 -41.74 -2.73 22.29
N VAL A 292 -42.02 -4.02 22.17
CA VAL A 292 -42.26 -4.76 20.94
C VAL A 292 -43.33 -4.02 20.12
N ALA A 293 -42.99 -3.65 18.88
CA ALA A 293 -43.95 -3.26 17.86
C ALA A 293 -43.65 -4.07 16.60
N ALA A 294 -44.62 -4.89 16.24
CA ALA A 294 -44.64 -5.73 15.08
C ALA A 294 -44.86 -4.91 13.79
N ARG A 295 -44.54 -5.56 12.66
CA ARG A 295 -45.31 -5.52 11.40
C ARG A 295 -45.03 -4.34 10.44
N ALA A 296 -44.32 -4.64 9.35
CA ALA A 296 -44.71 -4.21 8.00
C ALA A 296 -43.84 -4.87 6.91
N ALA A 297 -44.51 -5.71 6.11
CA ALA A 297 -44.34 -5.94 4.67
C ALA A 297 -42.93 -6.00 4.06
N GLU A 298 -42.55 -7.21 3.65
CA GLU A 298 -41.63 -7.44 2.53
C GLU A 298 -42.21 -6.83 1.24
N PRO A 299 -41.45 -6.00 0.50
CA PRO A 299 -41.73 -5.71 -0.89
C PRO A 299 -41.11 -6.81 -1.78
N GLU A 300 -41.96 -7.49 -2.54
CA GLU A 300 -41.63 -8.37 -3.65
C GLU A 300 -40.54 -7.76 -4.57
N PRO A 301 -39.49 -8.50 -4.95
CA PRO A 301 -38.54 -8.03 -5.94
C PRO A 301 -39.19 -8.06 -7.32
N ALA A 302 -39.58 -6.89 -7.80
CA ALA A 302 -40.00 -6.67 -9.17
C ALA A 302 -38.92 -7.20 -10.14
N SER A 303 -39.30 -8.18 -10.94
CA SER A 303 -38.61 -8.70 -12.11
C SER A 303 -38.18 -7.55 -13.03
N SER A 304 -36.90 -7.16 -12.94
CA SER A 304 -36.28 -6.24 -13.88
C SER A 304 -35.85 -7.02 -15.12
N GLU A 305 -36.68 -6.99 -16.17
CA GLU A 305 -36.27 -7.39 -17.51
C GLU A 305 -35.04 -6.56 -17.94
N PRO A 306 -33.95 -7.20 -18.42
CA PRO A 306 -32.78 -6.49 -18.90
C PRO A 306 -33.11 -5.74 -20.21
N PRO A 307 -32.69 -4.48 -20.38
CA PRO A 307 -32.90 -3.74 -21.60
C PRO A 307 -32.16 -4.39 -22.79
N PRO A 308 -32.74 -4.36 -24.00
CA PRO A 308 -32.14 -4.98 -25.19
C PRO A 308 -30.81 -4.32 -25.55
N SER A 309 -29.76 -5.15 -25.60
CA SER A 309 -28.40 -4.77 -25.98
C SER A 309 -28.36 -3.99 -27.31
N PRO A 310 -27.64 -2.85 -27.38
CA PRO A 310 -27.50 -2.10 -28.61
C PRO A 310 -26.67 -2.89 -29.63
N LYS A 311 -27.28 -3.18 -30.78
CA LYS A 311 -26.62 -3.78 -31.96
C LYS A 311 -25.41 -2.93 -32.36
N ARG A 312 -24.21 -3.43 -32.05
CA ARG A 312 -22.94 -2.82 -32.49
C ARG A 312 -22.86 -2.88 -34.02
N LYS A 313 -22.91 -1.70 -34.63
CA LYS A 313 -22.68 -1.47 -36.06
C LYS A 313 -21.18 -1.67 -36.35
N ALA A 314 -20.84 -2.67 -37.14
CA ALA A 314 -19.45 -2.98 -37.49
C ALA A 314 -18.79 -1.79 -38.22
N PRO A 315 -17.54 -1.42 -37.88
CA PRO A 315 -16.82 -0.38 -38.60
C PRO A 315 -16.37 -0.91 -39.98
N ALA A 316 -16.74 -0.15 -41.02
CA ALA A 316 -16.33 -0.39 -42.39
C ALA A 316 -14.79 -0.39 -42.51
N ARG A 317 -14.22 -1.52 -42.92
CA ARG A 317 -12.83 -1.63 -43.38
C ARG A 317 -12.64 -0.75 -44.61
N LYS A 318 -11.88 0.34 -44.49
CA LYS A 318 -11.32 1.06 -45.63
C LYS A 318 -10.13 0.25 -46.16
N SER A 319 -10.31 -0.30 -47.35
CA SER A 319 -9.26 -0.85 -48.20
C SER A 319 -8.26 0.25 -48.54
N ALA A 320 -7.00 0.05 -48.13
CA ALA A 320 -5.88 0.87 -48.58
C ALA A 320 -5.58 0.51 -50.05
N LYS A 321 -5.54 1.55 -50.86
CA LYS A 321 -5.26 1.53 -52.29
C LYS A 321 -3.76 1.52 -52.50
N SER A 322 -3.27 0.50 -53.21
CA SER A 322 -1.93 0.40 -53.75
C SER A 322 -1.66 1.55 -54.73
N GLY A 323 -0.53 2.22 -54.56
CA GLY A 323 0.11 3.12 -55.51
C GLY A 323 1.61 2.93 -55.38
#